data_AF-A0A3A9VA24-F1
#
_entry.id   AF-A0A3A9VA24-F1
#
_cell.length_a   1.000
_cell.length_b   1.000
_cell.length_c   1.000
_cell.angle_alpha   90.00
_cell.angle_beta   90.00
_cell.angle_gamma   90.00
#
_symmetry.space_group_name_H-M   'P 1'
#
loop_
_entity.id
_entity.type
_entity.pdbx_description
1 polymer ?
#
loop_
_entity_poly.entity_id
_entity_poly.type
_entity_poly.pdbx_seq_one_letter_code
_entity_poly.pdbx_strand_id
1 'polypeptide(L)'
;MRSLLKHSDQKNKSLSMKVIKNHINLFFLAFLLPLLGGAQVISKDRKDLFVVGSESVNFQSKITGSEYKLHINLPESYDKNNTTKKYPVFYALDGYRIFGASTLVYNGIWDDGFAPEMIIVGITNGTKTSPTLHRTRDLTPTVIERIESSGGASKFLKVLSDEIIPLIDSLYHSDKTNRTLAGTSFAGLFTHYTLFTEPDLFNNYIINNPTLWWDNRYSYKLEEEFYRNNKSLNANVIYLNSEFNDMASATQMVDQIKKHDYDNMIIDFRIVENMGHLGGEAEAINQGMRFAFKRPTIKLPEEELKEYCGTYKDGNYIREIVIKDGELSLKREGELQGEKIKAIRKSEFAVLGRYFDFHFNRNEKGEVIGFYSQQSTNPHRSRTVIKIK
;
A
#
# COMPACT_ATOMS: atom_id res chain seq x y z
N MET A 1 35.95 47.02 -31.31
CA MET A 1 34.93 46.69 -30.29
C MET A 1 34.54 45.21 -30.31
N ARG A 2 35.53 44.29 -30.38
CA ARG A 2 35.34 42.82 -30.44
C ARG A 2 36.47 42.01 -29.76
N SER A 3 37.21 42.60 -28.82
CA SER A 3 38.30 41.89 -28.10
C SER A 3 38.25 41.98 -26.57
N LEU A 4 37.19 42.53 -25.97
CA LEU A 4 37.07 42.66 -24.50
C LEU A 4 36.07 41.70 -23.83
N LEU A 5 35.48 40.75 -24.58
CA LEU A 5 34.48 39.80 -24.05
C LEU A 5 34.95 38.33 -23.96
N LYS A 6 36.26 38.05 -24.12
CA LYS A 6 36.79 36.66 -24.07
C LYS A 6 37.62 36.31 -22.83
N HIS A 7 37.68 37.18 -21.81
CA HIS A 7 38.47 36.92 -20.59
C HIS A 7 37.70 36.93 -19.27
N SER A 8 36.38 37.18 -19.26
CA SER A 8 35.57 37.03 -18.05
C SER A 8 34.93 35.64 -17.89
N ASP A 9 34.92 34.81 -18.94
CA ASP A 9 34.09 33.59 -18.98
C ASP A 9 34.82 32.30 -18.57
N GLN A 10 36.17 32.32 -18.51
CA GLN A 10 36.97 31.17 -18.08
C GLN A 10 37.30 31.17 -16.58
N LYS A 11 37.34 32.34 -15.93
CA LYS A 11 37.60 32.46 -14.47
C LYS A 11 36.37 32.15 -13.61
N ASN A 12 35.16 32.33 -14.14
CA ASN A 12 33.92 31.99 -13.42
C ASN A 12 33.54 30.49 -13.50
N LYS A 13 34.01 29.76 -14.52
CA LYS A 13 33.78 28.30 -14.60
C LYS A 13 34.69 27.49 -13.66
N SER A 14 35.90 27.98 -13.33
CA SER A 14 36.79 27.29 -12.39
C SER A 14 36.47 27.58 -10.91
N LEU A 15 35.84 28.72 -10.58
CA LEU A 15 35.35 28.98 -9.22
C LEU A 15 34.02 28.26 -8.93
N SER A 16 33.19 28.04 -9.94
CA SER A 16 31.91 27.32 -9.80
C SER A 16 32.09 25.82 -9.50
N MET A 17 33.12 25.15 -10.03
CA MET A 17 33.31 23.71 -9.79
C MET A 17 34.02 23.34 -8.48
N LYS A 18 34.67 24.29 -7.79
CA LYS A 18 35.30 24.03 -6.47
C LYS A 18 34.39 24.33 -5.29
N VAL A 19 33.32 25.11 -5.48
CA VAL A 19 32.31 25.39 -4.44
C VAL A 19 31.18 24.35 -4.45
N ILE A 20 30.95 23.64 -5.56
CA ILE A 20 29.87 22.63 -5.65
C ILE A 20 30.27 21.27 -5.05
N LYS A 21 31.57 20.97 -4.85
CA LYS A 21 32.01 19.70 -4.25
C LYS A 21 31.95 19.63 -2.71
N ASN A 22 31.76 20.76 -2.01
CA ASN A 22 31.73 20.79 -0.55
C ASN A 22 30.35 21.12 0.07
N HIS A 23 29.30 21.31 -0.73
CA HIS A 23 27.96 21.64 -0.21
C HIS A 23 26.94 20.50 -0.27
N ILE A 24 27.29 19.33 -0.82
CA ILE A 24 26.40 18.15 -0.84
C ILE A 24 26.38 17.42 0.53
N ASN A 25 27.35 17.67 1.42
CA ASN A 25 27.41 17.01 2.74
C ASN A 25 26.83 17.82 3.91
N LEU A 26 26.39 19.06 3.71
CA LEU A 26 25.88 19.88 4.82
C LEU A 26 24.35 19.85 4.99
N PHE A 27 23.59 19.53 3.94
CA PHE A 27 22.12 19.51 4.04
C PHE A 27 21.55 18.24 4.71
N PHE A 28 22.34 17.16 4.82
CA PHE A 28 21.92 15.94 5.51
C PHE A 28 22.27 15.93 7.00
N LEU A 29 23.20 16.78 7.46
CA LEU A 29 23.55 16.87 8.89
C LEU A 29 22.53 17.67 9.72
N ALA A 30 21.70 18.50 9.07
CA ALA A 30 20.70 19.32 9.78
C ALA A 30 19.53 18.52 10.36
N PHE A 31 19.36 17.25 9.99
CA PHE A 31 18.39 16.32 10.61
C PHE A 31 19.02 15.41 11.69
N LEU A 32 20.31 15.61 12.00
CA LEU A 32 21.11 14.79 12.93
C LEU A 32 21.60 15.58 14.16
N LEU A 33 20.85 16.60 14.57
CA LEU A 33 20.99 17.17 15.92
C LEU A 33 19.98 16.49 16.86
N PRO A 34 20.35 15.42 17.59
CA PRO A 34 19.75 15.25 18.89
C PRO A 34 20.30 16.38 19.75
N LEU A 35 19.39 17.15 20.34
CA LEU A 35 19.69 18.03 21.46
C LEU A 35 20.64 17.30 22.42
N LEU A 36 21.89 17.75 22.49
CA LEU A 36 22.81 17.52 23.60
C LEU A 36 22.22 18.25 24.81
N GLY A 37 21.18 17.66 25.37
CA GLY A 37 20.58 18.02 26.63
C GLY A 37 20.10 16.70 27.20
N GLY A 38 20.74 16.24 28.27
CA GLY A 38 20.29 15.10 29.06
C GLY A 38 18.91 15.38 29.65
N ALA A 39 17.87 15.25 28.83
CA ALA A 39 16.54 15.03 29.32
C ALA A 39 16.53 13.57 29.80
N GLN A 40 16.48 13.37 31.12
CA GLN A 40 15.95 12.13 31.64
C GLN A 40 14.66 11.85 30.87
N VAL A 41 14.66 10.77 30.10
CA VAL A 41 13.46 10.27 29.44
C VAL A 41 12.55 9.80 30.56
N ILE A 42 11.73 10.71 31.07
CA ILE A 42 10.53 10.31 31.80
C ILE A 42 9.74 9.52 30.76
N SER A 43 9.75 8.20 30.87
CA SER A 43 8.82 7.34 30.14
C SER A 43 7.43 7.71 30.65
N LYS A 44 6.84 8.77 30.09
CA LYS A 44 5.39 8.93 30.18
C LYS A 44 4.86 7.64 29.57
N ASP A 45 4.18 6.84 30.39
CA ASP A 45 3.34 5.74 29.93
C ASP A 45 2.47 6.29 28.80
N ARG A 46 2.91 6.07 27.56
CA ARG A 46 2.11 6.44 26.42
C ARG A 46 0.95 5.46 26.45
N LYS A 47 -0.23 5.98 26.82
CA LYS A 47 -1.46 5.23 26.66
C LYS A 47 -1.48 4.72 25.22
N ASP A 48 -1.66 3.41 25.07
CA ASP A 48 -1.75 2.80 23.76
C ASP A 48 -2.84 3.50 22.94
N LEU A 49 -2.57 3.72 21.66
CA LEU A 49 -3.60 4.14 20.73
C LEU A 49 -4.59 2.98 20.60
N PHE A 50 -5.80 3.17 21.13
CA PHE A 50 -6.88 2.20 21.00
C PHE A 50 -7.87 2.67 19.95
N VAL A 51 -8.12 1.84 18.94
CA VAL A 51 -9.18 2.05 17.96
C VAL A 51 -10.41 1.28 18.43
N VAL A 52 -11.58 1.94 18.50
CA VAL A 52 -12.83 1.27 18.90
C VAL A 52 -13.12 0.11 17.95
N GLY A 53 -13.46 -1.05 18.50
CA GLY A 53 -13.70 -2.27 17.73
C GLY A 53 -12.43 -3.00 17.25
N SER A 54 -11.24 -2.50 17.62
CA SER A 54 -10.00 -3.26 17.47
C SER A 54 -9.67 -4.05 18.72
N GLU A 55 -8.83 -5.06 18.56
CA GLU A 55 -8.24 -5.83 19.65
C GLU A 55 -6.72 -5.73 19.63
N SER A 56 -6.07 -6.25 20.68
CA SER A 56 -4.62 -6.24 20.77
C SER A 56 -4.10 -7.55 21.35
N VAL A 57 -3.05 -8.08 20.73
CA VAL A 57 -2.36 -9.30 21.14
C VAL A 57 -0.92 -8.93 21.50
N ASN A 58 -0.51 -9.24 22.73
CA ASN A 58 0.91 -9.17 23.08
C ASN A 58 1.60 -10.42 22.56
N PHE A 59 2.77 -10.23 21.95
CA PHE A 59 3.53 -11.28 21.29
C PHE A 59 4.99 -11.20 21.73
N GLN A 60 5.52 -12.28 22.28
CA GLN A 60 6.92 -12.40 22.69
C GLN A 60 7.68 -13.23 21.65
N SER A 61 8.60 -12.61 20.93
CA SER A 61 9.44 -13.32 19.95
C SER A 61 10.48 -14.18 20.64
N LYS A 62 10.61 -15.42 20.18
CA LYS A 62 11.69 -16.34 20.59
C LYS A 62 12.97 -16.04 19.81
N ILE A 63 12.86 -15.48 18.61
CA ILE A 63 14.00 -15.15 17.73
C ILE A 63 14.78 -13.94 18.25
N THR A 64 14.09 -12.87 18.64
CA THR A 64 14.74 -11.64 19.11
C THR A 64 14.66 -11.44 20.61
N GLY A 65 13.88 -12.25 21.33
CA GLY A 65 13.58 -12.04 22.75
C GLY A 65 12.80 -10.75 23.01
N SER A 66 12.28 -10.09 21.97
CA SER A 66 11.54 -8.83 22.09
C SER A 66 10.04 -9.06 22.20
N GLU A 67 9.39 -8.18 22.96
CA GLU A 67 7.94 -8.15 23.09
C GLU A 67 7.35 -7.13 22.12
N TYR A 68 6.42 -7.56 21.27
CA TYR A 68 5.67 -6.72 20.35
C TYR A 68 4.20 -6.69 20.81
N LYS A 69 3.49 -5.63 20.44
CA LYS A 69 2.04 -5.58 20.51
C LYS A 69 1.50 -5.54 19.09
N LEU A 70 0.56 -6.42 18.79
CA LEU A 70 -0.15 -6.46 17.52
C LEU A 70 -1.52 -5.84 17.76
N HIS A 71 -1.85 -4.78 17.03
CA HIS A 71 -3.20 -4.22 17.01
C HIS A 71 -3.95 -4.83 15.82
N ILE A 72 -5.16 -5.34 16.05
CA ILE A 72 -5.92 -6.07 15.02
C ILE A 72 -7.27 -5.39 14.84
N ASN A 73 -7.61 -5.06 13.59
CA ASN A 73 -8.96 -4.67 13.20
C ASN A 73 -9.50 -5.73 12.24
N LEU A 74 -10.66 -6.27 12.61
CA LEU A 74 -11.38 -7.26 11.82
C LEU A 74 -12.46 -6.56 11.00
N PRO A 75 -12.75 -7.05 9.78
CA PRO A 75 -13.84 -6.51 8.98
C PRO A 75 -15.19 -6.82 9.62
N GLU A 76 -16.21 -6.01 9.33
CA GLU A 76 -17.53 -6.10 9.98
C GLU A 76 -18.18 -7.49 9.81
N SER A 77 -18.00 -8.14 8.66
CA SER A 77 -18.56 -9.48 8.43
C SER A 77 -17.77 -10.63 9.05
N TYR A 78 -16.68 -10.35 9.77
CA TYR A 78 -15.83 -11.40 10.32
C TYR A 78 -16.61 -12.28 11.29
N ASP A 79 -16.73 -13.56 10.94
CA ASP A 79 -17.31 -14.60 11.78
C ASP A 79 -16.29 -15.73 11.97
N LYS A 80 -15.92 -15.95 13.23
CA LYS A 80 -15.02 -17.03 13.64
C LYS A 80 -15.56 -18.43 13.29
N ASN A 81 -16.87 -18.58 13.07
CA ASN A 81 -17.48 -19.85 12.71
C ASN A 81 -17.53 -20.06 11.19
N ASN A 82 -17.37 -19.00 10.39
CA ASN A 82 -17.34 -19.09 8.93
C ASN A 82 -15.93 -19.38 8.43
N THR A 83 -15.55 -20.66 8.44
CA THR A 83 -14.17 -21.10 8.12
C THR A 83 -13.82 -21.05 6.63
N THR A 84 -14.82 -20.88 5.75
CA THR A 84 -14.62 -20.84 4.29
C THR A 84 -14.26 -19.46 3.78
N LYS A 85 -14.75 -18.40 4.42
CA LYS A 85 -14.40 -17.02 4.07
C LYS A 85 -13.00 -16.69 4.58
N LYS A 86 -12.12 -16.25 3.67
CA LYS A 86 -10.75 -15.80 3.96
C LYS A 86 -10.60 -14.33 3.64
N TYR A 87 -9.77 -13.63 4.42
CA TYR A 87 -9.58 -12.19 4.32
C TYR A 87 -8.12 -11.85 4.00
N PRO A 88 -7.84 -11.03 2.98
CA PRO A 88 -6.51 -10.44 2.81
C PRO A 88 -6.01 -9.78 4.08
N VAL A 89 -4.69 -9.74 4.27
CA VAL A 89 -4.09 -9.18 5.49
C VAL A 89 -3.18 -8.02 5.16
N PHE A 90 -3.46 -6.86 5.75
CA PHE A 90 -2.65 -5.66 5.67
C PHE A 90 -1.79 -5.52 6.94
N TYR A 91 -0.48 -5.71 6.80
CA TYR A 91 0.49 -5.55 7.88
C TYR A 91 1.10 -4.14 7.83
N ALA A 92 0.81 -3.34 8.86
CA ALA A 92 1.31 -2.00 9.02
C ALA A 92 2.43 -1.98 10.07
N LEU A 93 3.66 -1.70 9.64
CA LEU A 93 4.77 -1.43 10.54
C LEU A 93 4.58 -0.09 11.26
N ASP A 94 5.24 0.10 12.39
CA ASP A 94 5.00 1.27 13.26
C ASP A 94 3.53 1.38 13.71
N GLY A 95 2.90 0.25 14.02
CA GLY A 95 1.49 0.13 14.37
C GLY A 95 1.03 1.07 15.49
N TYR A 96 1.92 1.44 16.42
CA TYR A 96 1.64 2.39 17.50
C TYR A 96 1.24 3.79 16.99
N ARG A 97 1.63 4.13 15.76
CA ARG A 97 1.38 5.42 15.11
C ARG A 97 0.34 5.29 14.00
N ILE A 98 0.48 4.26 13.17
CA ILE A 98 -0.21 4.24 11.87
C ILE A 98 -1.47 3.38 11.84
N PHE A 99 -1.68 2.53 12.84
CA PHE A 99 -2.80 1.61 12.88
C PHE A 99 -4.16 2.35 12.81
N GLY A 100 -4.36 3.37 13.64
CA GLY A 100 -5.62 4.13 13.65
C GLY A 100 -5.94 4.87 12.35
N ALA A 101 -4.91 5.40 11.67
CA ALA A 101 -5.10 6.00 10.35
C ALA A 101 -5.40 4.93 9.30
N SER A 102 -4.74 3.77 9.37
CA SER A 102 -4.98 2.64 8.47
C SER A 102 -6.42 2.15 8.55
N THR A 103 -6.96 2.00 9.77
CA THR A 103 -8.36 1.58 9.98
C THR A 103 -9.35 2.63 9.48
N LEU A 104 -9.10 3.93 9.74
CA LEU A 104 -10.00 5.00 9.29
C LEU A 104 -10.03 5.10 7.76
N VAL A 105 -8.85 5.07 7.13
CA VAL A 105 -8.71 5.10 5.67
C VAL A 105 -9.38 3.88 5.05
N TYR A 106 -9.13 2.70 5.61
CA TYR A 106 -9.72 1.45 5.16
C TYR A 106 -11.25 1.51 5.15
N ASN A 107 -11.87 1.94 6.24
CA ASN A 107 -13.34 2.00 6.32
C ASN A 107 -13.94 2.83 5.17
N GLY A 108 -13.35 3.99 4.85
CA GLY A 108 -13.83 4.82 3.75
C GLY A 108 -13.64 4.17 2.37
N ILE A 109 -12.45 3.61 2.08
CA ILE A 109 -12.21 2.98 0.76
C ILE A 109 -12.99 1.67 0.61
N TRP A 110 -13.27 0.98 1.71
CA TRP A 110 -14.12 -0.19 1.78
C TRP A 110 -15.57 0.17 1.44
N ASP A 111 -16.14 1.16 2.14
CA ASP A 111 -17.51 1.64 1.90
C ASP A 111 -17.71 2.07 0.44
N ASP A 112 -16.66 2.65 -0.15
CA ASP A 112 -16.63 3.11 -1.55
C ASP A 112 -16.32 2.01 -2.60
N GLY A 113 -16.11 0.75 -2.24
CA GLY A 113 -15.89 -0.28 -3.27
C GLY A 113 -14.44 -0.49 -3.73
N PHE A 114 -13.45 0.15 -3.11
CA PHE A 114 -12.08 0.22 -3.64
C PHE A 114 -11.07 -0.76 -3.04
N ALA A 115 -11.43 -1.45 -1.95
CA ALA A 115 -10.65 -2.52 -1.35
C ALA A 115 -11.61 -3.59 -0.80
N PRO A 116 -11.27 -4.89 -0.76
CA PRO A 116 -12.10 -5.92 -0.17
C PRO A 116 -12.10 -5.83 1.35
N GLU A 117 -12.96 -6.62 2.00
CA GLU A 117 -12.83 -6.83 3.45
C GLU A 117 -11.47 -7.42 3.76
N MET A 118 -10.77 -6.83 4.72
CA MET A 118 -9.42 -7.26 5.08
C MET A 118 -9.20 -7.22 6.59
N ILE A 119 -8.24 -8.01 7.06
CA ILE A 119 -7.71 -7.93 8.41
C ILE A 119 -6.56 -6.91 8.40
N ILE A 120 -6.60 -5.92 9.30
CA ILE A 120 -5.50 -4.96 9.47
C ILE A 120 -4.72 -5.33 10.73
N VAL A 121 -3.41 -5.51 10.58
CA VAL A 121 -2.48 -5.86 11.67
C VAL A 121 -1.43 -4.75 11.80
N GLY A 122 -1.56 -3.92 12.85
CA GLY A 122 -0.55 -2.94 13.22
C GLY A 122 0.52 -3.55 14.13
N ILE A 123 1.78 -3.58 13.70
CA ILE A 123 2.90 -4.16 14.45
C ILE A 123 3.65 -3.03 15.16
N THR A 124 3.58 -2.99 16.49
CA THR A 124 4.35 -2.01 17.27
C THR A 124 5.83 -2.41 17.39
N ASN A 125 6.69 -1.44 17.66
CA ASN A 125 8.09 -1.72 17.95
C ASN A 125 8.24 -1.86 19.47
N GLY A 126 8.47 -3.08 19.98
CA GLY A 126 9.06 -3.31 21.31
C GLY A 126 8.40 -2.62 22.52
N THR A 127 7.69 -3.33 23.40
CA THR A 127 6.82 -2.68 24.41
C THR A 127 7.48 -2.13 25.69
N LYS A 128 8.71 -2.53 26.07
CA LYS A 128 9.18 -2.35 27.47
C LYS A 128 10.42 -1.50 27.76
N THR A 129 11.42 -1.42 26.88
CA THR A 129 12.74 -0.87 27.28
C THR A 129 13.21 0.32 26.43
N SER A 130 13.03 0.28 25.11
CA SER A 130 13.23 1.44 24.24
C SER A 130 12.60 1.20 22.85
N PRO A 131 11.36 1.68 22.62
CA PRO A 131 10.69 1.51 21.33
C PRO A 131 11.49 2.05 20.14
N THR A 132 12.25 3.13 20.33
CA THR A 132 13.10 3.72 19.29
C THR A 132 14.29 2.82 18.95
N LEU A 133 14.98 2.25 19.95
CA LEU A 133 16.11 1.35 19.68
C LEU A 133 15.63 0.04 19.04
N HIS A 134 14.50 -0.51 19.51
CA HIS A 134 13.89 -1.67 18.88
C HIS A 134 13.48 -1.38 17.44
N ARG A 135 12.86 -0.22 17.17
CA ARG A 135 12.54 0.22 15.82
C ARG A 135 13.78 0.30 14.93
N THR A 136 14.85 0.94 15.40
CA THR A 136 16.10 1.05 14.65
C THR A 136 16.70 -0.32 14.37
N ARG A 137 16.74 -1.21 15.36
CA ARG A 137 17.20 -2.59 15.20
C ARG A 137 16.40 -3.33 14.15
N ASP A 138 15.08 -3.39 14.33
CA ASP A 138 14.20 -4.25 13.56
C ASP A 138 14.05 -3.78 12.11
N LEU A 139 14.17 -2.47 11.87
CA LEU A 139 13.83 -1.89 10.57
C LEU A 139 15.05 -1.46 9.74
N THR A 140 16.28 -1.71 10.20
CA THR A 140 17.50 -1.37 9.46
C THR A 140 18.30 -2.60 9.05
N PRO A 141 18.68 -2.74 7.76
CA PRO A 141 19.23 -3.98 7.23
C PRO A 141 20.71 -4.23 7.57
N THR A 142 21.47 -3.16 7.78
CA THR A 142 22.91 -3.23 8.07
C THR A 142 23.27 -2.40 9.28
N VAL A 143 24.38 -2.74 9.91
CA VAL A 143 24.92 -1.98 11.04
C VAL A 143 25.60 -0.71 10.51
N ILE A 144 25.23 0.44 11.07
CA ILE A 144 25.98 1.68 10.92
C ILE A 144 26.57 2.01 12.31
N GLU A 145 27.89 2.05 12.43
CA GLU A 145 28.61 2.17 13.72
C GLU A 145 28.09 3.33 14.61
N ARG A 146 27.78 4.47 14.00
CA ARG A 146 27.26 5.66 14.69
C ARG A 146 25.76 5.63 15.02
N ILE A 147 25.05 4.57 14.64
CA ILE A 147 23.62 4.40 14.87
C ILE A 147 23.41 3.17 15.76
N GLU A 148 23.16 3.44 17.03
CA GLU A 148 22.94 2.42 18.04
C GLU A 148 21.85 1.43 17.65
N SER A 149 22.08 0.15 17.96
CA SER A 149 21.17 -0.97 17.73
C SER A 149 20.84 -1.30 16.27
N SER A 150 21.40 -0.62 15.27
CA SER A 150 21.11 -0.88 13.85
C SER A 150 21.51 -2.28 13.35
N GLY A 151 20.91 -2.74 12.24
CA GLY A 151 21.31 -3.94 11.51
C GLY A 151 20.57 -5.23 11.86
N GLY A 152 19.39 -5.17 12.47
CA GLY A 152 18.62 -6.32 12.90
C GLY A 152 17.50 -6.77 11.95
N ALA A 153 17.34 -6.16 10.77
CA ALA A 153 16.22 -6.46 9.88
C ALA A 153 16.12 -7.94 9.49
N SER A 154 17.24 -8.64 9.27
CA SER A 154 17.21 -10.07 8.93
C SER A 154 16.54 -10.90 10.02
N LYS A 155 16.80 -10.60 11.30
CA LYS A 155 16.15 -11.26 12.43
C LYS A 155 14.67 -10.87 12.54
N PHE A 156 14.35 -9.60 12.38
CA PHE A 156 12.95 -9.16 12.42
C PHE A 156 12.12 -9.71 11.26
N LEU A 157 12.71 -9.88 10.07
CA LEU A 157 12.08 -10.57 8.95
C LEU A 157 11.74 -12.01 9.29
N LYS A 158 12.62 -12.73 10.01
CA LYS A 158 12.29 -14.05 10.55
C LYS A 158 11.21 -14.02 11.63
N VAL A 159 11.14 -12.97 12.45
CA VAL A 159 10.00 -12.77 13.37
C VAL A 159 8.69 -12.65 12.60
N LEU A 160 8.68 -11.93 11.47
CA LEU A 160 7.50 -11.84 10.62
C LEU A 160 7.13 -13.20 10.00
N SER A 161 8.08 -13.85 9.32
CA SER A 161 7.83 -15.07 8.55
C SER A 161 7.52 -16.28 9.43
N ASP A 162 8.22 -16.43 10.55
CA ASP A 162 8.22 -17.68 11.32
C ASP A 162 7.37 -17.58 12.59
N GLU A 163 6.99 -16.37 13.02
CA GLU A 163 6.24 -16.18 14.26
C GLU A 163 4.96 -15.34 14.08
N ILE A 164 5.04 -14.08 13.63
CA ILE A 164 3.89 -13.17 13.57
C ILE A 164 2.87 -13.60 12.51
N ILE A 165 3.30 -13.88 11.27
CA ILE A 165 2.38 -14.31 10.21
C ILE A 165 1.70 -15.65 10.59
N PRO A 166 2.44 -16.69 11.04
CA PRO A 166 1.81 -17.92 11.54
C PRO A 166 0.84 -17.71 12.70
N LEU A 167 1.15 -16.79 13.62
CA LEU A 167 0.23 -16.45 14.73
C LEU A 167 -1.08 -15.87 14.19
N ILE A 168 -1.02 -14.87 13.29
CA ILE A 168 -2.20 -14.27 12.68
C ILE A 168 -3.00 -15.31 11.88
N ASP A 169 -2.31 -16.15 11.11
CA ASP A 169 -2.94 -17.24 10.34
C ASP A 169 -3.60 -18.30 11.24
N SER A 170 -3.16 -18.45 12.49
CA SER A 170 -3.75 -19.39 13.46
C SER A 170 -4.95 -18.81 14.20
N LEU A 171 -4.94 -17.49 14.45
CA LEU A 171 -5.99 -16.80 15.20
C LEU A 171 -7.16 -16.39 14.31
N TYR A 172 -6.89 -16.11 13.02
CA TYR A 172 -7.85 -15.52 12.11
C TYR A 172 -7.95 -16.25 10.78
N HIS A 173 -9.09 -16.08 10.10
CA HIS A 173 -9.31 -16.60 8.76
C HIS A 173 -8.57 -15.76 7.69
N SER A 174 -7.25 -15.70 7.76
CA SER A 174 -6.42 -14.98 6.80
C SER A 174 -6.36 -15.69 5.44
N ASP A 175 -6.28 -14.89 4.37
CA ASP A 175 -5.89 -15.33 3.04
C ASP A 175 -4.36 -15.31 2.93
N LYS A 176 -3.77 -16.50 2.89
CA LYS A 176 -2.32 -16.69 2.81
C LYS A 176 -1.72 -16.29 1.47
N THR A 177 -2.55 -16.02 0.47
CA THR A 177 -2.15 -15.65 -0.89
C THR A 177 -2.33 -14.17 -1.19
N ASN A 178 -2.77 -13.39 -0.20
CA ASN A 178 -2.95 -11.95 -0.35
C ASN A 178 -2.54 -11.20 0.92
N ARG A 179 -1.23 -11.00 1.06
CA ARG A 179 -0.63 -10.21 2.16
C ARG A 179 -0.01 -8.93 1.63
N THR A 180 -0.22 -7.85 2.37
CA THR A 180 0.34 -6.53 2.08
C THR A 180 1.25 -6.08 3.22
N LEU A 181 2.47 -5.63 2.91
CA LEU A 181 3.38 -5.00 3.88
C LEU A 181 3.48 -3.49 3.60
N ALA A 182 3.24 -2.67 4.63
CA ALA A 182 3.29 -1.21 4.53
C ALA A 182 4.21 -0.61 5.58
N GLY A 183 5.01 0.38 5.19
CA GLY A 183 5.94 1.05 6.09
C GLY A 183 6.40 2.42 5.61
N THR A 184 6.69 3.31 6.56
CA THR A 184 7.24 4.65 6.31
C THR A 184 8.64 4.84 6.91
N SER A 185 9.55 5.57 6.26
CA SER A 185 10.90 5.85 6.80
C SER A 185 11.73 4.57 6.94
N PHE A 186 12.29 4.26 8.12
CA PHE A 186 12.93 2.94 8.36
C PHE A 186 11.96 1.77 8.11
N ALA A 187 10.66 1.90 8.41
CA ALA A 187 9.71 0.87 8.04
C ALA A 187 9.58 0.75 6.51
N GLY A 188 9.68 1.84 5.76
CA GLY A 188 9.74 1.80 4.29
C GLY A 188 11.04 1.16 3.77
N LEU A 189 12.17 1.43 4.43
CA LEU A 189 13.44 0.75 4.18
C LEU A 189 13.34 -0.76 4.42
N PHE A 190 12.70 -1.17 5.51
CA PHE A 190 12.46 -2.58 5.83
C PHE A 190 11.47 -3.24 4.85
N THR A 191 10.42 -2.54 4.44
CA THR A 191 9.48 -3.05 3.43
C THR A 191 10.19 -3.27 2.09
N HIS A 192 11.06 -2.34 1.67
CA HIS A 192 11.93 -2.51 0.51
C HIS A 192 12.91 -3.69 0.70
N TYR A 193 13.53 -3.80 1.87
CA TYR A 193 14.44 -4.91 2.18
C TYR A 193 13.72 -6.27 2.06
N THR A 194 12.52 -6.38 2.63
CA THR A 194 11.70 -7.60 2.56
C THR A 194 11.37 -7.99 1.12
N LEU A 195 11.02 -7.02 0.27
CA LEU A 195 10.72 -7.26 -1.15
C LEU A 195 11.86 -7.98 -1.88
N PHE A 196 13.12 -7.64 -1.59
CA PHE A 196 14.28 -8.20 -2.30
C PHE A 196 15.01 -9.30 -1.53
N THR A 197 14.50 -9.72 -0.37
CA THR A 197 15.11 -10.81 0.44
C THR A 197 14.19 -12.00 0.62
N GLU A 198 12.89 -11.78 0.77
CA GLU A 198 11.87 -12.83 0.90
C GLU A 198 10.65 -12.41 0.03
N PRO A 199 10.80 -12.35 -1.31
CA PRO A 199 9.79 -11.81 -2.22
C PRO A 199 8.46 -12.56 -2.21
N ASP A 200 8.46 -13.84 -1.82
CA ASP A 200 7.25 -14.67 -1.77
C ASP A 200 6.44 -14.51 -0.48
N LEU A 201 6.96 -13.73 0.49
CA LEU A 201 6.33 -13.57 1.80
C LEU A 201 5.08 -12.68 1.75
N PHE A 202 5.09 -11.66 0.88
CA PHE A 202 4.00 -10.72 0.66
C PHE A 202 3.72 -10.57 -0.83
N ASN A 203 2.49 -10.23 -1.17
CA ASN A 203 2.07 -10.00 -2.56
C ASN A 203 2.11 -8.52 -2.93
N ASN A 204 1.88 -7.65 -1.94
CA ASN A 204 1.83 -6.21 -2.14
C ASN A 204 2.75 -5.47 -1.18
N TYR A 205 3.43 -4.45 -1.67
CA TYR A 205 4.39 -3.65 -0.90
C TYR A 205 4.06 -2.16 -1.06
N ILE A 206 3.78 -1.49 0.06
CA ILE A 206 3.54 -0.05 0.12
C ILE A 206 4.75 0.58 0.81
N ILE A 207 5.63 1.15 0.00
CA ILE A 207 6.93 1.68 0.43
C ILE A 207 6.84 3.20 0.45
N ASN A 208 6.62 3.79 1.62
CA ASN A 208 6.44 5.22 1.77
C ASN A 208 7.69 5.90 2.36
N ASN A 209 8.13 7.02 1.77
CA ASN A 209 9.29 7.80 2.20
C ASN A 209 10.48 6.94 2.68
N PRO A 210 10.91 5.90 1.94
CA PRO A 210 11.91 4.95 2.42
C PRO A 210 13.26 5.64 2.67
N THR A 211 13.96 5.23 3.72
CA THR A 211 15.30 5.74 4.06
C THR A 211 16.39 5.15 3.14
N LEU A 212 16.34 5.50 1.85
CA LEU A 212 17.19 4.90 0.79
C LEU A 212 18.67 5.33 0.83
N TRP A 213 19.02 6.37 1.60
CA TRP A 213 20.42 6.75 1.82
C TRP A 213 21.18 5.77 2.72
N TRP A 214 20.45 4.90 3.43
CA TRP A 214 21.00 4.00 4.44
C TRP A 214 22.23 3.24 3.94
N ASP A 215 23.28 3.26 4.77
CA ASP A 215 24.54 2.54 4.58
C ASP A 215 25.08 2.61 3.14
N ASN A 216 25.35 3.84 2.69
CA ASN A 216 25.87 4.12 1.36
C ASN A 216 24.99 3.50 0.25
N ARG A 217 23.67 3.75 0.35
CA ARG A 217 22.65 3.29 -0.61
C ARG A 217 22.57 1.76 -0.70
N TYR A 218 22.60 1.08 0.43
CA TYR A 218 22.51 -0.39 0.52
C TYR A 218 21.34 -0.96 -0.29
N SER A 219 20.15 -0.36 -0.19
CA SER A 219 18.94 -0.77 -0.92
C SER A 219 19.16 -0.91 -2.44
N TYR A 220 19.95 -0.03 -3.05
CA TYR A 220 20.22 -0.07 -4.49
C TYR A 220 21.10 -1.24 -4.88
N LYS A 221 22.04 -1.60 -4.00
CA LYS A 221 22.92 -2.75 -4.21
C LYS A 221 22.16 -4.06 -4.02
N LEU A 222 21.27 -4.10 -3.02
CA LEU A 222 20.39 -5.25 -2.76
C LEU A 222 19.51 -5.55 -3.97
N GLU A 223 18.85 -4.53 -4.53
CA GLU A 223 18.01 -4.69 -5.72
C GLU A 223 18.82 -5.14 -6.94
N GLU A 224 19.98 -4.52 -7.19
CA GLU A 224 20.88 -4.90 -8.30
C GLU A 224 21.35 -6.36 -8.17
N GLU A 225 21.69 -6.80 -6.96
CA GLU A 225 22.10 -8.18 -6.69
C GLU A 225 20.93 -9.15 -6.89
N PHE A 226 19.73 -8.79 -6.43
CA PHE A 226 18.52 -9.58 -6.66
C PHE A 226 18.26 -9.74 -8.16
N TYR A 227 18.30 -8.65 -8.94
CA TYR A 227 18.08 -8.66 -10.39
C TYR A 227 19.06 -9.56 -11.15
N ARG A 228 20.32 -9.59 -10.73
CA ARG A 228 21.34 -10.44 -11.37
C ARG A 228 21.00 -11.92 -11.26
N ASN A 229 20.35 -12.31 -10.18
CA ASN A 229 20.01 -13.70 -9.88
C ASN A 229 18.56 -14.05 -10.24
N ASN A 230 17.66 -13.06 -10.33
CA ASN A 230 16.22 -13.27 -10.54
C ASN A 230 15.67 -12.23 -11.53
N LYS A 231 15.02 -12.71 -12.59
CA LYS A 231 14.34 -11.85 -13.58
C LYS A 231 12.84 -11.71 -13.34
N SER A 232 12.24 -12.68 -12.66
CA SER A 232 10.83 -12.63 -12.28
C SER A 232 10.67 -12.21 -10.82
N LEU A 233 9.70 -11.33 -10.58
CA LEU A 233 9.30 -10.89 -9.24
C LEU A 233 7.79 -10.70 -9.23
N ASN A 234 7.06 -11.67 -8.69
CA ASN A 234 5.60 -11.62 -8.63
C ASN A 234 5.13 -10.75 -7.45
N ALA A 235 5.22 -9.43 -7.62
CA ALA A 235 4.86 -8.48 -6.58
C ALA A 235 4.20 -7.22 -7.15
N ASN A 236 3.20 -6.71 -6.44
CA ASN A 236 2.64 -5.38 -6.66
C ASN A 236 3.34 -4.39 -5.72
N VAL A 237 4.04 -3.41 -6.27
CA VAL A 237 4.84 -2.48 -5.48
C VAL A 237 4.47 -1.05 -5.80
N ILE A 238 4.16 -0.28 -4.77
CA ILE A 238 3.98 1.16 -4.90
C ILE A 238 4.98 1.88 -4.00
N TYR A 239 5.80 2.72 -4.64
CA TYR A 239 6.60 3.72 -3.95
C TYR A 239 5.79 5.00 -3.81
N LEU A 240 5.75 5.54 -2.60
CA LEU A 240 5.20 6.86 -2.34
C LEU A 240 6.30 7.71 -1.71
N ASN A 241 6.43 8.95 -2.19
CA ASN A 241 7.36 9.89 -1.59
C ASN A 241 6.71 11.27 -1.47
N SER A 242 6.78 11.87 -0.30
CA SER A 242 6.31 13.24 -0.08
C SER A 242 7.20 14.22 -0.84
N GLU A 243 6.60 15.26 -1.40
CA GLU A 243 7.27 16.27 -2.23
C GLU A 243 8.51 16.89 -1.56
N PHE A 244 8.43 17.18 -0.25
CA PHE A 244 9.52 17.77 0.52
C PHE A 244 10.42 16.74 1.23
N ASN A 245 10.34 15.47 0.84
CA ASN A 245 11.27 14.41 1.29
C ASN A 245 12.43 14.24 0.29
N ASP A 246 13.28 13.22 0.47
CA ASP A 246 14.38 12.89 -0.46
C ASP A 246 13.85 12.33 -1.80
N MET A 247 13.35 13.23 -2.65
CA MET A 247 12.82 12.92 -3.98
C MET A 247 13.88 12.32 -4.91
N ALA A 248 15.13 12.74 -4.78
CA ALA A 248 16.22 12.27 -5.64
C ALA A 248 16.46 10.78 -5.43
N SER A 249 16.59 10.34 -4.17
CA SER A 249 16.78 8.92 -3.88
C SER A 249 15.55 8.08 -4.23
N ALA A 250 14.33 8.55 -3.93
CA ALA A 250 13.13 7.80 -4.28
C ALA A 250 13.01 7.59 -5.80
N THR A 251 13.20 8.66 -6.58
CA THR A 251 13.13 8.62 -8.06
C THR A 251 14.21 7.70 -8.63
N GLN A 252 15.46 7.83 -8.17
CA GLN A 252 16.57 7.00 -8.66
C GLN A 252 16.35 5.50 -8.40
N MET A 253 15.81 5.15 -7.23
CA MET A 253 15.49 3.74 -6.91
C MET A 253 14.40 3.19 -7.84
N VAL A 254 13.30 3.93 -8.00
CA VAL A 254 12.20 3.51 -8.88
C VAL A 254 12.66 3.40 -10.33
N ASP A 255 13.45 4.35 -10.81
CA ASP A 255 14.01 4.32 -12.17
C ASP A 255 14.92 3.10 -12.37
N GLN A 256 15.72 2.72 -11.36
CA GLN A 256 16.54 1.52 -11.41
C GLN A 256 15.68 0.25 -11.55
N ILE A 257 14.66 0.09 -10.70
CA ILE A 257 13.75 -1.06 -10.75
C ILE A 257 13.01 -1.13 -12.09
N LYS A 258 12.48 0.01 -12.56
CA LYS A 258 11.78 0.09 -13.86
C LYS A 258 12.69 -0.22 -15.04
N LYS A 259 13.98 0.14 -14.96
CA LYS A 259 14.97 -0.19 -15.99
C LYS A 259 15.29 -1.68 -16.02
N HIS A 260 15.25 -2.35 -14.86
CA HIS A 260 15.49 -3.80 -14.77
C HIS A 260 14.32 -4.64 -15.32
N ASP A 261 13.10 -4.08 -15.34
CA ASP A 261 11.93 -4.64 -16.03
C ASP A 261 11.66 -6.11 -15.61
N TYR A 262 11.35 -6.30 -14.32
CA TYR A 262 11.07 -7.63 -13.77
C TYR A 262 9.80 -8.24 -14.37
N ASP A 263 9.88 -9.52 -14.75
CA ASP A 263 8.72 -10.29 -15.16
C ASP A 263 7.71 -10.38 -14.01
N ASN A 264 6.43 -10.16 -14.31
CA ASN A 264 5.30 -10.26 -13.38
C ASN A 264 5.27 -9.23 -12.23
N MET A 265 6.15 -8.23 -12.24
CA MET A 265 6.09 -7.13 -11.28
C MET A 265 5.15 -6.03 -11.79
N ILE A 266 4.27 -5.53 -10.91
CA ILE A 266 3.53 -4.29 -11.16
C ILE A 266 4.11 -3.22 -10.26
N ILE A 267 4.66 -2.15 -10.85
CA ILE A 267 5.26 -1.04 -10.10
C ILE A 267 4.57 0.29 -10.38
N ASP A 268 4.28 1.06 -9.33
CA ASP A 268 3.83 2.45 -9.41
C ASP A 268 4.71 3.35 -8.52
N PHE A 269 4.80 4.63 -8.89
CA PHE A 269 5.49 5.64 -8.10
C PHE A 269 4.68 6.93 -8.06
N ARG A 270 4.38 7.40 -6.86
CA ARG A 270 3.54 8.57 -6.66
C ARG A 270 4.18 9.56 -5.70
N ILE A 271 3.90 10.83 -5.97
CA ILE A 271 4.32 11.94 -5.12
C ILE A 271 3.14 12.32 -4.23
N VAL A 272 3.39 12.45 -2.93
CA VAL A 272 2.42 13.04 -2.00
C VAL A 272 2.71 14.54 -1.94
N GLU A 273 1.90 15.31 -2.66
CA GLU A 273 2.07 16.75 -2.85
C GLU A 273 1.90 17.52 -1.54
N ASN A 274 2.62 18.64 -1.40
CA ASN A 274 2.54 19.54 -0.25
C ASN A 274 2.81 18.89 1.13
N MET A 275 3.52 17.75 1.15
CA MET A 275 3.80 17.01 2.38
C MET A 275 5.29 16.91 2.68
N GLY A 276 5.62 16.87 3.98
CA GLY A 276 6.93 16.48 4.49
C GLY A 276 7.01 14.98 4.81
N HIS A 277 8.10 14.57 5.45
CA HIS A 277 8.42 13.16 5.71
C HIS A 277 7.31 12.35 6.40
N LEU A 278 6.62 12.94 7.39
CA LEU A 278 5.62 12.25 8.22
C LEU A 278 4.17 12.68 7.96
N GLY A 279 3.96 13.84 7.33
CA GLY A 279 2.62 14.42 7.13
C GLY A 279 1.77 13.62 6.12
N GLY A 280 2.42 13.03 5.12
CA GLY A 280 1.75 12.32 4.03
C GLY A 280 1.40 10.85 4.31
N GLU A 281 1.59 10.33 5.52
CA GLU A 281 1.45 8.88 5.76
C GLU A 281 0.03 8.35 5.56
N ALA A 282 -0.99 9.06 6.07
CA ALA A 282 -2.39 8.62 5.92
C ALA A 282 -2.81 8.64 4.44
N GLU A 283 -2.37 9.64 3.68
CA GLU A 283 -2.60 9.71 2.24
C GLU A 283 -1.85 8.59 1.51
N ALA A 284 -0.60 8.33 1.89
CA ALA A 284 0.18 7.27 1.29
C ALA A 284 -0.45 5.88 1.51
N ILE A 285 -1.04 5.65 2.68
CA ILE A 285 -1.79 4.43 2.95
C ILE A 285 -3.08 4.36 2.14
N ASN A 286 -3.81 5.46 2.01
CA ASN A 286 -5.01 5.49 1.15
C ASN A 286 -4.66 5.11 -0.28
N GLN A 287 -3.68 5.79 -0.87
CA GLN A 287 -3.22 5.52 -2.22
C GLN A 287 -2.65 4.10 -2.36
N GLY A 288 -1.90 3.65 -1.35
CA GLY A 288 -1.27 2.33 -1.31
C GLY A 288 -2.29 1.19 -1.21
N MET A 289 -3.28 1.28 -0.33
CA MET A 289 -4.35 0.28 -0.20
C MET A 289 -5.16 0.18 -1.50
N ARG A 290 -5.52 1.32 -2.11
CA ARG A 290 -6.24 1.34 -3.39
C ARG A 290 -5.42 0.74 -4.54
N PHE A 291 -4.10 0.82 -4.47
CA PHE A 291 -3.20 0.16 -5.42
C PHE A 291 -3.13 -1.35 -5.14
N ALA A 292 -2.79 -1.75 -3.92
CA ALA A 292 -2.58 -3.13 -3.51
C ALA A 292 -3.84 -3.99 -3.65
N PHE A 293 -5.01 -3.41 -3.37
CA PHE A 293 -6.28 -4.10 -3.39
C PHE A 293 -7.19 -3.67 -4.53
N LYS A 294 -6.60 -3.08 -5.57
CA LYS A 294 -7.34 -2.69 -6.77
C LYS A 294 -8.10 -3.90 -7.30
N ARG A 295 -9.42 -3.75 -7.43
CA ARG A 295 -10.27 -4.78 -8.00
C ARG A 295 -9.79 -5.11 -9.43
N PRO A 296 -9.48 -6.38 -9.75
CA PRO A 296 -9.07 -6.74 -11.10
C PRO A 296 -10.24 -6.48 -12.06
N THR A 297 -9.95 -5.83 -13.17
CA THR A 297 -10.94 -5.57 -14.22
C THR A 297 -10.40 -6.09 -15.53
N ILE A 298 -11.24 -6.81 -16.28
CA ILE A 298 -10.92 -7.24 -17.64
C ILE A 298 -11.60 -6.30 -18.65
N LYS A 299 -10.98 -6.14 -19.81
CA LYS A 299 -11.65 -5.52 -20.96
C LYS A 299 -12.30 -6.61 -21.78
N LEU A 300 -13.62 -6.52 -21.95
CA LEU A 300 -14.36 -7.39 -22.86
C LEU A 300 -14.49 -6.72 -24.24
N PRO A 301 -14.49 -7.50 -25.34
CA PRO A 301 -14.83 -6.98 -26.65
C PRO A 301 -16.20 -6.30 -26.64
N GLU A 302 -16.35 -5.24 -27.42
CA GLU A 302 -17.60 -4.47 -27.48
C GLU A 302 -18.80 -5.34 -27.90
N GLU A 303 -18.58 -6.30 -28.81
CA GLU A 303 -19.62 -7.25 -29.24
C GLU A 303 -20.13 -8.12 -28.09
N GLU A 304 -19.27 -8.49 -27.14
CA GLU A 304 -19.70 -9.23 -25.92
C GLU A 304 -20.48 -8.31 -24.98
N LEU A 305 -20.12 -7.02 -24.91
CA LEU A 305 -20.80 -6.05 -24.05
C LEU A 305 -22.22 -5.71 -24.53
N LYS A 306 -22.48 -5.76 -25.84
CA LYS A 306 -23.79 -5.42 -26.42
C LYS A 306 -24.93 -6.26 -25.87
N GLU A 307 -24.65 -7.50 -25.45
CA GLU A 307 -25.64 -8.39 -24.85
C GLU A 307 -26.29 -7.78 -23.59
N TYR A 308 -25.50 -7.02 -22.82
CA TYR A 308 -25.91 -6.41 -21.56
C TYR A 308 -26.59 -5.06 -21.74
N CYS A 309 -26.53 -4.47 -22.93
CA CYS A 309 -27.16 -3.19 -23.21
C CYS A 309 -28.68 -3.33 -23.37
N GLY A 310 -29.39 -2.25 -23.04
CA GLY A 310 -30.85 -2.20 -23.16
C GLY A 310 -31.50 -1.28 -22.13
N THR A 311 -32.83 -1.30 -22.15
CA THR A 311 -33.66 -0.58 -21.19
C THR A 311 -34.15 -1.54 -20.11
N TYR A 312 -34.09 -1.10 -18.87
CA TYR A 312 -34.36 -1.90 -17.69
C TYR A 312 -35.36 -1.18 -16.77
N LYS A 313 -36.28 -1.93 -16.16
CA LYS A 313 -37.28 -1.43 -15.21
C LYS A 313 -36.86 -1.75 -13.78
N ASP A 314 -36.61 -0.71 -13.00
CA ASP A 314 -36.21 -0.74 -11.58
C ASP A 314 -37.36 -0.18 -10.72
N GLY A 315 -38.38 -1.01 -10.49
CA GLY A 315 -39.66 -0.57 -9.92
C GLY A 315 -40.37 0.44 -10.81
N ASN A 316 -40.50 1.68 -10.33
CA ASN A 316 -41.10 2.79 -11.08
C ASN A 316 -40.07 3.59 -11.90
N TYR A 317 -38.79 3.24 -11.82
CA TYR A 317 -37.73 3.94 -12.55
C TYR A 317 -37.33 3.16 -13.80
N ILE A 318 -36.96 3.90 -14.85
CA ILE A 318 -36.29 3.36 -16.02
C ILE A 318 -34.78 3.57 -15.88
N ARG A 319 -34.04 2.51 -16.21
CA ARG A 319 -32.59 2.48 -16.30
C ARG A 319 -32.20 2.12 -17.72
N GLU A 320 -31.07 2.62 -18.16
CA GLU A 320 -30.48 2.28 -19.45
C GLU A 320 -29.05 1.81 -19.24
N ILE A 321 -28.69 0.68 -19.84
CA ILE A 321 -27.30 0.24 -19.94
C ILE A 321 -26.85 0.45 -21.38
N VAL A 322 -25.82 1.28 -21.56
CA VAL A 322 -25.20 1.57 -22.86
C VAL A 322 -23.71 1.30 -22.80
N ILE A 323 -23.07 1.13 -23.96
CA ILE A 323 -21.61 1.14 -24.05
C ILE A 323 -21.14 2.58 -24.18
N LYS A 324 -20.19 2.97 -23.32
CA LYS A 324 -19.52 4.27 -23.38
C LYS A 324 -18.04 4.06 -23.09
N ASP A 325 -17.18 4.59 -23.97
CA ASP A 325 -15.72 4.49 -23.86
C ASP A 325 -15.22 3.02 -23.71
N GLY A 326 -15.90 2.07 -24.36
CA GLY A 326 -15.58 0.64 -24.30
C GLY A 326 -15.98 -0.07 -23.00
N GLU A 327 -16.77 0.56 -22.14
CA GLU A 327 -17.27 -0.01 -20.88
C GLU A 327 -18.81 0.12 -20.81
N LEU A 328 -19.46 -0.70 -19.98
CA LEU A 328 -20.89 -0.55 -19.71
C LEU A 328 -21.14 0.68 -18.83
N SER A 329 -22.20 1.41 -19.11
CA SER A 329 -22.63 2.58 -18.34
C SER A 329 -24.11 2.46 -18.01
N LEU A 330 -24.44 2.42 -16.72
CA LEU A 330 -25.80 2.40 -16.20
C LEU A 330 -26.27 3.82 -15.91
N LYS A 331 -27.33 4.25 -16.57
CA LYS A 331 -27.94 5.58 -16.40
C LYS A 331 -29.36 5.45 -15.90
N ARG A 332 -29.80 6.41 -15.10
CA ARG A 332 -31.23 6.67 -14.90
C ARG A 332 -31.75 7.52 -16.06
N GLU A 333 -33.02 7.35 -16.38
CA GLU A 333 -33.70 8.21 -17.36
C GLU A 333 -33.49 9.70 -17.00
N GLY A 334 -32.97 10.48 -17.95
CA GLY A 334 -32.66 11.91 -17.78
C GLY A 334 -31.27 12.24 -17.22
N GLU A 335 -30.44 11.26 -16.83
CA GLU A 335 -29.08 11.51 -16.35
C GLU A 335 -28.08 11.70 -17.50
N LEU A 336 -27.25 12.75 -17.40
CA LEU A 336 -26.18 13.04 -18.38
C LEU A 336 -25.00 12.07 -18.28
N GLN A 337 -24.73 11.55 -17.09
CA GLN A 337 -23.62 10.62 -16.82
C GLN A 337 -24.15 9.40 -16.08
N GLY A 338 -23.71 8.22 -16.53
CA GLY A 338 -24.05 6.95 -15.88
C GLY A 338 -22.89 6.40 -15.09
N GLU A 339 -23.22 5.52 -14.15
CA GLU A 339 -22.26 4.75 -13.36
C GLU A 339 -21.53 3.76 -14.27
N LYS A 340 -20.20 3.70 -14.17
CA LYS A 340 -19.39 2.76 -14.95
C LYS A 340 -19.49 1.37 -14.35
N ILE A 341 -19.93 0.41 -15.16
CA ILE A 341 -19.96 -1.01 -14.83
C ILE A 341 -18.76 -1.66 -15.51
N LYS A 342 -17.87 -2.25 -14.70
CA LYS A 342 -16.65 -2.91 -15.16
C LYS A 342 -16.77 -4.42 -15.07
N ALA A 343 -16.32 -5.10 -16.12
CA ALA A 343 -16.17 -6.55 -16.09
C ALA A 343 -14.98 -6.92 -15.20
N ILE A 344 -15.22 -7.86 -14.29
CA ILE A 344 -14.19 -8.47 -13.43
C ILE A 344 -13.83 -9.85 -13.97
N ARG A 345 -14.82 -10.54 -14.54
CA ARG A 345 -14.70 -11.78 -15.32
C ARG A 345 -15.68 -11.75 -16.48
N LYS A 346 -15.63 -12.76 -17.36
CA LYS A 346 -16.42 -12.83 -18.61
C LYS A 346 -17.93 -12.58 -18.42
N SER A 347 -18.47 -12.86 -17.22
CA SER A 347 -19.89 -12.65 -16.90
C SER A 347 -20.12 -12.03 -15.50
N GLU A 348 -19.07 -11.51 -14.86
CA GLU A 348 -19.16 -10.89 -13.53
C GLU A 348 -18.77 -9.42 -13.63
N PHE A 349 -19.60 -8.54 -13.08
CA PHE A 349 -19.43 -7.10 -13.20
C PHE A 349 -19.51 -6.41 -11.84
N ALA A 350 -18.94 -5.21 -11.73
CA ALA A 350 -19.14 -4.33 -10.59
C ALA A 350 -19.11 -2.87 -10.98
N VAL A 351 -19.70 -2.05 -10.12
CA VAL A 351 -19.59 -0.59 -10.20
C VAL A 351 -18.38 -0.15 -9.37
N LEU A 352 -17.48 0.66 -9.94
CA LEU A 352 -16.41 1.26 -9.14
C LEU A 352 -16.96 2.49 -8.38
N GLY A 353 -16.54 2.67 -7.13
CA GLY A 353 -17.00 3.79 -6.29
C GLY A 353 -18.26 3.49 -5.47
N ARG A 354 -18.79 2.27 -5.55
CA ARG A 354 -19.83 1.71 -4.67
C ARG A 354 -19.56 0.21 -4.55
N TYR A 355 -19.52 -0.37 -3.35
CA TYR A 355 -19.27 -1.82 -3.16
C TYR A 355 -20.49 -2.68 -3.61
N PHE A 356 -20.84 -2.60 -4.90
CA PHE A 356 -21.92 -3.35 -5.54
C PHE A 356 -21.37 -4.33 -6.56
N ASP A 357 -21.64 -5.61 -6.30
CA ASP A 357 -21.51 -6.64 -7.32
C ASP A 357 -22.75 -6.58 -8.21
N PHE A 358 -22.51 -6.61 -9.52
CA PHE A 358 -23.52 -6.45 -10.54
C PHE A 358 -23.69 -7.79 -11.26
N HIS A 359 -24.83 -8.42 -11.02
CA HIS A 359 -25.14 -9.76 -11.50
C HIS A 359 -26.24 -9.68 -12.55
N PHE A 360 -25.97 -10.18 -13.75
CA PHE A 360 -26.98 -10.27 -14.80
C PHE A 360 -27.75 -11.59 -14.70
N ASN A 361 -29.08 -11.48 -14.69
CA ASN A 361 -29.98 -12.62 -14.72
C ASN A 361 -30.15 -13.09 -16.16
N ARG A 362 -30.12 -14.40 -16.36
CA ARG A 362 -30.29 -15.04 -17.67
C ARG A 362 -31.47 -15.99 -17.67
N ASN A 363 -32.15 -16.13 -18.80
CA ASN A 363 -33.17 -17.17 -19.01
C ASN A 363 -32.55 -18.52 -19.40
N GLU A 364 -33.37 -19.54 -19.62
CA GLU A 364 -32.92 -20.89 -20.00
C GLU A 364 -32.14 -20.94 -21.33
N LYS A 365 -32.36 -19.96 -22.22
CA LYS A 365 -31.65 -19.82 -23.49
C LYS A 365 -30.32 -19.06 -23.34
N GLY A 366 -30.02 -18.62 -22.11
CA GLY A 366 -28.84 -17.83 -21.79
C GLY A 366 -29.01 -16.33 -22.01
N GLU A 367 -30.17 -15.83 -22.45
CA GLU A 367 -30.35 -14.40 -22.77
C GLU A 367 -30.46 -13.55 -21.49
N VAL A 368 -29.85 -12.37 -21.47
CA VAL A 368 -29.93 -11.42 -20.35
C VAL A 368 -31.36 -10.87 -20.23
N ILE A 369 -32.03 -11.16 -19.13
CA ILE A 369 -33.42 -10.74 -18.83
C ILE A 369 -33.52 -9.70 -17.72
N GLY A 370 -32.39 -9.32 -17.14
CA GLY A 370 -32.36 -8.38 -16.02
C GLY A 370 -31.02 -8.39 -15.32
N PHE A 371 -30.95 -7.68 -14.19
CA PHE A 371 -29.81 -7.71 -13.29
C PHE A 371 -30.26 -7.50 -11.86
N TYR A 372 -29.38 -7.77 -10.90
CA TYR A 372 -29.50 -7.26 -9.55
C TYR A 372 -28.13 -6.75 -9.10
N SER A 373 -28.14 -5.70 -8.29
CA SER A 373 -26.96 -5.27 -7.55
C SER A 373 -27.03 -5.84 -6.14
N GLN A 374 -25.92 -6.36 -5.65
CA GLN A 374 -25.78 -6.84 -4.28
C GLN A 374 -24.69 -6.04 -3.59
N GLN A 375 -25.00 -5.46 -2.43
CA GLN A 375 -23.98 -4.91 -1.56
C GLN A 375 -23.24 -6.09 -0.94
N SER A 376 -21.92 -6.22 -1.15
CA SER A 376 -21.24 -7.47 -0.82
C SER A 376 -21.18 -7.78 0.68
N THR A 377 -21.53 -6.82 1.56
CA THR A 377 -21.72 -7.02 3.01
C THR A 377 -23.08 -7.54 3.41
N ASN A 378 -24.11 -7.31 2.60
CA ASN A 378 -25.49 -7.63 2.94
C ASN A 378 -26.19 -8.30 1.76
N PRO A 379 -26.04 -9.63 1.62
CA PRO A 379 -26.64 -10.39 0.51
C PRO A 379 -28.16 -10.29 0.45
N HIS A 380 -28.82 -9.86 1.52
CA HIS A 380 -30.27 -9.78 1.61
C HIS A 380 -30.86 -8.49 1.03
N ARG A 381 -30.03 -7.50 0.66
CA ARG A 381 -30.47 -6.30 -0.07
C ARG A 381 -30.09 -6.41 -1.54
N SER A 382 -30.79 -7.28 -2.26
CA SER A 382 -30.78 -7.30 -3.71
C SER A 382 -32.14 -6.86 -4.24
N ARG A 383 -32.14 -5.94 -5.20
CA ARG A 383 -33.34 -5.56 -5.95
C ARG A 383 -33.17 -6.02 -7.38
N THR A 384 -34.06 -6.91 -7.82
CA THR A 384 -34.07 -7.38 -9.20
C THR A 384 -34.65 -6.32 -10.12
N VAL A 385 -33.88 -6.01 -11.16
CA VAL A 385 -34.22 -5.09 -12.25
C VAL A 385 -34.46 -5.93 -13.50
N ILE A 386 -35.56 -5.66 -14.22
CA ILE A 386 -36.02 -6.48 -15.35
C ILE A 386 -35.69 -5.77 -16.66
N LYS A 387 -35.10 -6.47 -17.63
CA LYS A 387 -34.87 -5.95 -18.98
C LYS A 387 -36.20 -5.86 -19.73
N ILE A 388 -36.49 -4.71 -20.33
CA ILE A 388 -37.74 -4.45 -21.05
C ILE A 388 -37.53 -4.15 -22.53
N LYS A 389 -36.32 -3.74 -22.94
CA LYS A 389 -35.92 -3.56 -24.34
C LYS A 389 -34.44 -3.86 -24.53
#